data_AF-A0A7I7P8L6-F1
#
_entry.id   AF-A0A7I7P8L6-F1
#
_cell.length_a   1.000
_cell.length_b   1.000
_cell.length_c   1.000
_cell.angle_alpha   90.00
_cell.angle_beta   90.00
_cell.angle_gamma   90.00
#
_symmetry.space_group_name_H-M   'P 1'
#
loop_
_entity.id
_entity.type
_entity.pdbx_description
1 polymer ?
#
loop_
_entity_poly.entity_id
_entity_poly.type
_entity_poly.pdbx_seq_one_letter_code
_entity_poly.pdbx_strand_id
1 'polypeptide(L)'
;MSELSGPGDSCPNDDAHGAVGCAEVIRQVWLLLDGECTPESRDQLRRHLEACPGCFKHYGLEERIKALIATKCRGEKAPEGLRERLRLEIRRTTVIRESQ
;
A
#
# COMPACT_ATOMS: atom_id res chain seq x y z
N MET A 1 1.00 -31.25 -14.45
CA MET A 1 1.04 -30.34 -13.29
C MET A 1 -0.18 -29.47 -13.42
N SER A 2 -1.23 -29.78 -12.64
CA SER A 2 -2.56 -29.23 -12.85
C SER A 2 -2.66 -27.80 -12.33
N GLU A 3 -3.07 -26.93 -13.24
CA GLU A 3 -3.63 -25.60 -13.03
C GLU A 3 -4.62 -25.62 -11.87
N LEU A 4 -4.21 -25.14 -10.69
CA LEU A 4 -5.12 -24.94 -9.56
C LEU A 4 -5.71 -23.52 -9.66
N SER A 5 -6.42 -23.26 -10.75
CA SER A 5 -7.26 -22.06 -10.88
C SER A 5 -8.53 -22.29 -10.05
N GLY A 6 -8.44 -22.05 -8.75
CA GLY A 6 -9.61 -22.07 -7.86
C GLY A 6 -10.61 -20.96 -8.27
N PRO A 7 -11.93 -21.16 -8.09
CA PRO A 7 -12.94 -20.16 -8.38
C PRO A 7 -12.92 -19.13 -7.25
N GLY A 8 -11.96 -18.22 -7.29
CA GLY A 8 -11.78 -17.18 -6.30
C GLY A 8 -11.78 -15.82 -6.97
N ASP A 9 -12.89 -15.12 -6.86
CA ASP A 9 -12.87 -13.66 -6.71
C ASP A 9 -12.74 -12.81 -7.99
N SER A 10 -13.29 -13.27 -9.11
CA SER A 10 -13.63 -12.38 -10.23
C SER A 10 -14.89 -11.60 -9.88
N CYS A 11 -14.77 -10.29 -9.75
CA CYS A 11 -15.93 -9.41 -9.73
C CYS A 11 -16.67 -9.60 -11.09
N PRO A 12 -17.95 -10.01 -11.13
CA PRO A 12 -18.63 -10.27 -12.40
C PRO A 12 -18.94 -9.00 -13.21
N ASN A 13 -18.58 -7.82 -12.69
CA ASN A 13 -18.82 -6.53 -13.32
C ASN A 13 -17.61 -5.61 -13.09
N ASP A 14 -16.53 -5.85 -13.85
CA ASP A 14 -15.25 -5.16 -13.74
C ASP A 14 -15.39 -3.64 -14.02
N ASP A 15 -16.26 -3.28 -14.97
CA ASP A 15 -16.46 -1.90 -15.43
C ASP A 15 -17.52 -1.09 -14.64
N ALA A 16 -18.25 -1.73 -13.71
CA ALA A 16 -19.39 -1.09 -13.06
C ALA A 16 -19.02 -0.21 -11.85
N HIS A 17 -17.77 -0.30 -11.36
CA HIS A 17 -17.38 0.23 -10.05
C HIS A 17 -16.42 1.44 -10.12
N GLY A 18 -16.22 2.02 -11.31
CA GLY A 18 -15.43 3.25 -11.49
C GLY A 18 -14.62 3.27 -12.79
N ALA A 19 -13.75 4.28 -12.90
CA ALA A 19 -12.89 4.46 -14.07
C ALA A 19 -11.73 3.44 -14.13
N VAL A 20 -11.41 2.77 -13.02
CA VAL A 20 -10.40 1.73 -12.93
C VAL A 20 -11.08 0.39 -12.64
N GLY A 21 -10.68 -0.65 -13.37
CA GLY A 21 -11.18 -2.01 -13.18
C GLY A 21 -10.60 -2.69 -11.93
N CYS A 22 -11.29 -3.71 -11.44
CA CYS A 22 -10.86 -4.63 -10.39
C CYS A 22 -9.45 -5.16 -10.63
N ALA A 23 -9.12 -5.58 -11.86
CA ALA A 23 -7.78 -6.09 -12.18
C ALA A 23 -6.69 -5.03 -11.92
N GLU A 24 -6.95 -3.77 -12.24
CA GLU A 24 -6.02 -2.68 -11.97
C GLU A 24 -5.84 -2.45 -10.48
N VAL A 25 -6.95 -2.46 -9.74
CA VAL A 25 -6.97 -2.25 -8.30
C VAL A 25 -6.17 -3.31 -7.58
N ILE A 26 -6.32 -4.57 -7.98
CA ILE A 26 -5.54 -5.69 -7.42
C ILE A 26 -4.06 -5.55 -7.75
N ARG A 27 -3.68 -5.13 -8.97
CA ARG A 27 -2.27 -4.89 -9.31
C ARG A 27 -1.63 -3.77 -8.49
N GLN A 28 -2.38 -2.72 -8.17
CA GLN A 28 -1.86 -1.56 -7.45
C GLN A 28 -2.06 -1.62 -5.92
N VAL A 29 -2.70 -2.67 -5.40
CA VAL A 29 -3.08 -2.75 -3.98
C VAL A 29 -1.89 -2.61 -3.03
N TRP A 30 -0.73 -3.17 -3.39
CA TRP A 30 0.51 -3.08 -2.61
C TRP A 30 1.09 -1.65 -2.63
N LEU A 31 1.13 -0.99 -3.79
CA LEU A 31 1.55 0.41 -3.90
C LEU A 31 0.66 1.32 -3.05
N LEU A 32 -0.65 1.05 -3.02
CA LEU A 32 -1.58 1.77 -2.17
C LEU A 32 -1.28 1.53 -0.69
N LEU A 33 -1.03 0.29 -0.28
CA LEU A 33 -0.67 -0.07 1.09
C LEU A 33 0.70 0.46 1.53
N ASP A 34 1.65 0.64 0.60
CA ASP A 34 2.98 1.23 0.86
C ASP A 34 2.96 2.76 0.84
N GLY A 35 1.85 3.37 0.38
CA GLY A 35 1.74 4.82 0.25
C GLY A 35 2.48 5.38 -0.96
N GLU A 36 2.88 4.53 -1.89
CA GLU A 36 3.68 4.86 -3.09
C GLU A 36 2.81 5.29 -4.29
N CYS A 37 1.48 5.31 -4.15
CA CYS A 37 0.59 5.88 -5.15
C CYS A 37 0.68 7.41 -5.22
N THR A 38 0.54 7.96 -6.43
CA THR A 38 0.23 9.38 -6.61
C THR A 38 -1.13 9.73 -5.98
N PRO A 39 -1.38 11.00 -5.64
CA PRO A 39 -2.67 11.42 -5.08
C PRO A 39 -3.87 11.00 -5.95
N GLU A 40 -3.75 11.16 -7.27
CA GLU A 40 -4.81 10.86 -8.22
C GLU A 40 -5.12 9.36 -8.27
N SER A 41 -4.08 8.52 -8.34
CA SER A 41 -4.24 7.06 -8.34
C SER A 41 -4.83 6.58 -7.01
N ARG A 42 -4.39 7.15 -5.89
CA ARG A 42 -4.94 6.82 -4.56
C ARG A 42 -6.45 7.08 -4.49
N ASP A 43 -6.91 8.20 -5.00
CA ASP A 43 -8.33 8.57 -4.98
C ASP A 43 -9.17 7.71 -5.95
N GLN A 44 -8.61 7.31 -7.08
CA GLN A 44 -9.27 6.37 -8.00
C GLN A 44 -9.42 4.97 -7.36
N LEU A 45 -8.34 4.45 -6.78
CA LEU A 45 -8.34 3.14 -6.13
C LEU A 45 -9.30 3.11 -4.94
N ARG A 46 -9.32 4.17 -4.10
CA ARG A 46 -10.24 4.27 -2.96
C ARG A 46 -11.71 4.26 -3.39
N ARG A 47 -12.06 5.04 -4.42
CA ARG A 47 -13.44 5.05 -4.95
C ARG A 47 -13.86 3.66 -5.43
N HIS A 48 -12.99 2.92 -6.12
CA HIS A 48 -13.30 1.55 -6.53
C HIS A 48 -13.44 0.62 -5.33
N LEU A 49 -12.55 0.70 -4.33
CA LEU A 49 -12.63 -0.13 -3.12
C LEU A 49 -13.92 0.12 -2.32
N GLU A 50 -14.43 1.35 -2.29
CA GLU A 50 -15.72 1.69 -1.69
C GLU A 50 -16.91 1.12 -2.48
N ALA A 51 -16.80 1.08 -3.81
CA ALA A 51 -17.86 0.61 -4.69
C ALA A 51 -17.87 -0.93 -4.86
N CYS A 52 -16.73 -1.61 -4.71
CA CYS A 52 -16.57 -3.03 -5.00
C CYS A 52 -16.18 -3.84 -3.75
N PRO A 53 -17.14 -4.55 -3.11
CA PRO A 53 -16.88 -5.37 -1.93
C PRO A 53 -15.84 -6.48 -2.14
N GLY A 54 -15.73 -7.01 -3.37
CA GLY A 54 -14.74 -8.02 -3.72
C GLY A 54 -13.32 -7.47 -3.61
N CYS A 55 -13.04 -6.34 -4.26
CA CYS A 55 -11.75 -5.67 -4.15
C CYS A 55 -11.46 -5.18 -2.72
N PHE A 56 -12.47 -4.75 -1.96
CA PHE A 56 -12.30 -4.40 -0.55
C PHE A 56 -11.86 -5.60 0.30
N LYS A 57 -12.43 -6.78 0.05
CA LYS A 57 -12.04 -8.02 0.75
C LYS A 57 -10.61 -8.43 0.42
N HIS A 58 -10.19 -8.33 -0.85
CA HIS A 58 -8.81 -8.55 -1.26
C HIS A 58 -7.85 -7.58 -0.59
N TYR A 59 -8.16 -6.28 -0.63
CA TYR A 59 -7.39 -5.25 0.06
C TYR A 59 -7.17 -5.59 1.53
N GLY A 60 -8.23 -5.98 2.24
CA GLY A 60 -8.13 -6.37 3.64
C GLY A 60 -7.32 -7.66 3.88
N LEU A 61 -7.25 -8.58 2.90
CA LEU A 61 -6.36 -9.74 2.99
C LEU A 61 -4.89 -9.31 2.86
N GLU A 62 -4.57 -8.51 1.84
CA GLU A 62 -3.22 -8.02 1.58
C GLU A 62 -2.69 -7.18 2.73
N GLU A 63 -3.53 -6.31 3.32
CA GLU A 63 -3.19 -5.55 4.52
C GLU A 63 -2.79 -6.47 5.69
N ARG A 64 -3.56 -7.52 5.94
CA ARG A 64 -3.27 -8.50 7.01
C ARG A 64 -1.99 -9.27 6.75
N ILE A 65 -1.72 -9.65 5.50
CA ILE A 65 -0.48 -10.30 5.10
C ILE A 65 0.71 -9.38 5.37
N LYS A 66 0.61 -8.11 4.95
CA LYS A 66 1.66 -7.11 5.15
C LYS A 66 1.92 -6.84 6.63
N ALA A 67 0.87 -6.74 7.45
CA ALA A 67 0.99 -6.60 8.90
C ALA A 67 1.69 -7.82 9.54
N LEU A 68 1.38 -9.02 9.07
CA LEU A 68 2.03 -10.24 9.54
C LEU A 68 3.53 -10.25 9.19
N ILE A 69 3.89 -9.88 7.95
CA ILE A 69 5.28 -9.75 7.51
C ILE A 69 6.00 -8.71 8.37
N ALA A 70 5.42 -7.52 8.55
CA ALA A 70 6.01 -6.48 9.38
C ALA A 70 6.26 -6.96 10.83
N THR A 71 5.39 -7.81 11.37
CA THR A 71 5.53 -8.33 12.73
C THR A 71 6.58 -9.44 12.82
N LYS A 72 6.62 -10.36 11.85
CA LYS A 72 7.45 -11.58 11.88
C LYS A 72 8.85 -11.37 11.29
N CYS A 73 8.95 -10.48 10.32
CA CYS A 73 10.18 -10.13 9.61
C CYS A 73 10.72 -8.77 10.05
N ARG A 74 10.30 -8.25 11.22
CA ARG A 74 10.96 -7.08 11.80
C ARG A 74 12.42 -7.42 12.04
N GLY A 75 13.32 -6.73 11.34
CA GLY A 75 14.75 -6.82 11.59
C GLY A 75 15.13 -6.30 12.96
N GLU A 76 16.43 -6.22 13.22
CA GLU A 76 16.94 -5.59 14.43
C GLU A 76 16.57 -4.10 14.48
N LYS A 77 16.32 -3.59 15.70
CA LYS A 77 16.09 -2.15 15.87
C LYS A 77 17.34 -1.41 15.44
N ALA A 78 17.15 -0.35 14.65
CA ALA A 78 18.25 0.55 14.28
C ALA A 78 19.03 1.00 15.53
N PRO A 79 20.37 0.93 15.52
CA PRO A 79 21.20 1.35 16.65
C PRO A 79 20.93 2.78 17.08
N GLU A 80 21.03 3.06 18.39
CA GLU A 80 20.72 4.37 18.96
C GLU A 80 21.59 5.49 18.35
N GLY A 81 22.89 5.26 18.21
CA GLY A 81 23.79 6.25 17.60
C GLY A 81 23.43 6.61 16.15
N LEU A 82 22.85 5.68 15.36
CA LEU A 82 22.36 5.99 14.02
C LEU A 82 21.13 6.89 14.09
N ARG A 83 20.21 6.63 15.04
CA ARG A 83 19.01 7.43 15.25
C ARG A 83 19.34 8.86 15.70
N GLU A 84 20.31 9.01 16.59
CA GLU A 84 20.76 10.32 17.06
C GLU A 84 21.39 11.15 15.93
N ARG A 85 22.29 10.53 15.14
CA ARG A 85 22.89 11.16 13.97
C ARG A 85 21.84 11.61 12.96
N LEU A 86 20.88 10.74 12.63
CA LEU A 86 19.78 11.09 11.72
C LEU A 86 18.96 12.28 12.24
N ARG A 87 18.61 12.30 13.54
CA ARG A 87 17.87 13.43 14.14
C ARG A 87 18.63 14.75 14.04
N LEU A 88 19.95 14.74 14.26
CA LEU A 88 20.79 15.92 14.15
C LEU A 88 20.84 16.45 12.71
N GLU A 89 21.10 15.57 11.73
CA GLU A 89 21.18 15.96 10.32
C GLU A 89 19.85 16.47 9.76
N ILE A 90 18.73 15.84 10.15
CA ILE A 90 17.39 16.31 9.75
C ILE A 90 17.14 17.72 10.30
N ARG A 91 17.40 17.96 11.59
CA ARG A 91 17.23 19.31 12.20
C ARG A 91 18.11 20.35 11.53
N ARG A 92 19.39 20.02 11.26
CA ARG A 92 20.32 20.91 10.56
C ARG A 92 19.81 21.31 9.18
N THR A 93 19.27 20.35 8.43
CA THR A 93 18.73 20.58 7.08
C THR A 93 17.51 21.50 7.11
N THR A 94 16.64 21.40 8.12
CA THR A 94 15.48 22.29 8.28
C THR A 94 15.90 23.74 8.52
N VAL A 95 16.89 24.00 9.40
CA VAL A 95 17.37 25.36 9.70
C VAL A 95 17.91 26.06 8.44
N ILE A 96 18.64 25.33 7.58
CA ILE A 96 19.23 25.90 6.36
C ILE A 96 18.16 26.32 5.34
N ARG A 97 17.00 25.63 5.33
CA ARG A 97 15.89 25.93 4.42
C ARG A 97 15.01 27.09 4.92
N GLU A 98 14.91 27.32 6.22
CA GLU A 98 14.16 28.45 6.79
C GLU A 98 14.95 29.77 6.78
N SER A 99 16.27 29.69 6.64
CA SER A 99 17.18 30.85 6.62
C SER A 99 17.47 31.40 5.21
N GLN A 100 16.77 30.92 4.18
CA GLN A 100 16.90 31.33 2.78
C GLN A 100 15.58 31.88 2.24
#